data_AF-A0A7Y3PUP6-F1
#
_entry.id   AF-A0A7Y3PUP6-F1
#
_cell.length_a   1.000
_cell.length_b   1.000
_cell.length_c   1.000
_cell.angle_alpha   90.00
_cell.angle_beta   90.00
_cell.angle_gamma   90.00
#
_symmetry.space_group_name_H-M   'P 1'
#
loop_
_entity.id
_entity.type
_entity.pdbx_description
1 polymer ?
#
loop_
_entity_poly.entity_id
_entity_poly.type
_entity_poly.pdbx_seq_one_letter_code
_entity_poly.pdbx_strand_id
1 'polypeptide(L)'
;MAKAHAAVATAATETHGFLSPTGVEIAFLLVGLVTFGAAIVTVTTRQLVHAALWLVVTLGGLAVEYLLLTAEFIAWVQVLIYVGSVVVLLLFGLMLTKAPIGRSPDADSGNRWAALTVAVASAVALVWVVVDAFRATWIDLDGPAAGSTEATGASLFQNWVLPFEALSVLLLAALVGAIVLSRKAKAESSSPPVNSRPATGSSPSAPNSRNHPIGRNMSIERTKPVEPSAPTEPSASTERTAPADSGTPAEQEGAR
;
A
#
# COMPACT_ATOMS: atom_id res chain seq x y z
N MET A 1 63.61 34.22 22.67
CA MET A 1 62.57 33.22 22.99
C MET A 1 61.19 33.51 22.38
N ALA A 2 60.99 34.55 21.54
CA ALA A 2 59.66 34.84 20.94
C ALA A 2 59.41 34.21 19.55
N LYS A 3 60.42 33.61 18.89
CA LYS A 3 60.29 33.02 17.55
C LYS A 3 59.85 31.54 17.54
N ALA A 4 59.89 30.85 18.68
CA ALA A 4 59.53 29.43 18.76
C ALA A 4 58.01 29.19 18.89
N HIS A 5 57.25 30.18 19.37
CA HIS A 5 55.79 30.07 19.52
C HIS A 5 55.01 30.32 18.23
N ALA A 6 55.63 30.92 17.21
CA ALA A 6 54.99 31.14 15.91
C ALA A 6 55.00 29.90 15.00
N ALA A 7 55.83 28.90 15.31
CA ALA A 7 56.01 27.71 14.47
C ALA A 7 55.07 26.54 14.83
N VAL A 8 54.31 26.63 15.93
CA VAL A 8 53.43 25.54 16.41
C VAL A 8 51.96 25.78 16.07
N ALA A 9 51.58 27.00 15.67
CA ALA A 9 50.23 27.33 15.19
C ALA A 9 50.04 27.09 13.68
N THR A 10 50.95 26.32 13.06
CA THR A 10 50.95 25.99 11.63
C THR A 10 50.92 24.47 11.43
N ALA A 11 50.24 23.74 12.32
CA ALA A 11 50.04 22.30 12.20
C ALA A 11 48.54 22.02 12.03
N ALA A 12 48.21 21.32 10.94
CA ALA A 12 46.88 20.85 10.52
C ALA A 12 45.98 21.88 9.83
N THR A 13 46.49 22.57 8.82
CA THR A 13 45.70 22.68 7.58
C THR A 13 45.90 21.34 6.86
N GLU A 14 45.18 20.30 7.30
CA GLU A 14 45.07 19.08 6.51
C GLU A 14 44.45 19.50 5.18
N THR A 15 45.28 19.55 4.15
CA THR A 15 44.86 19.74 2.78
C THR A 15 44.17 18.43 2.40
N HIS A 16 42.92 18.26 2.84
CA HIS A 16 42.05 17.22 2.33
C HIS A 16 41.98 17.48 0.82
N GLY A 17 42.63 16.61 0.04
CA GLY A 17 42.62 16.74 -1.40
C GLY A 17 41.17 16.76 -1.86
N PHE A 18 40.89 17.49 -2.94
CA PHE A 18 39.56 17.58 -3.55
C PHE A 18 38.92 16.20 -3.90
N LEU A 19 39.70 15.12 -3.77
CA LEU A 19 39.35 13.73 -4.03
C LEU A 19 39.26 12.86 -2.76
N SER A 20 39.58 13.37 -1.56
CA SER A 20 39.39 12.63 -0.30
C SER A 20 38.01 12.94 0.26
N PRO A 21 37.04 12.00 0.20
CA PRO A 21 35.72 12.27 0.72
C PRO A 21 35.79 12.55 2.21
N THR A 22 35.10 13.60 2.68
CA THR A 22 34.97 13.81 4.11
C THR A 22 34.15 12.67 4.73
N GLY A 23 34.37 12.34 6.00
CA GLY A 23 33.59 11.28 6.67
C GLY A 23 32.08 11.53 6.62
N VAL A 24 31.67 12.81 6.60
CA VAL A 24 30.28 13.25 6.48
C VAL A 24 29.73 12.97 5.07
N GLU A 25 30.49 13.23 4.01
CA GLU A 25 30.09 12.90 2.63
C GLU A 25 29.91 11.39 2.43
N ILE A 26 30.82 10.58 2.97
CA ILE A 26 30.71 9.12 2.90
C ILE A 26 29.45 8.66 3.64
N ALA A 27 29.24 9.16 4.86
CA ALA A 27 28.04 8.84 5.64
C ALA A 27 26.76 9.25 4.89
N PHE A 28 26.74 10.45 4.29
CA PHE A 28 25.61 10.95 3.50
C PHE A 28 25.29 10.06 2.31
N LEU A 29 26.30 9.66 1.53
CA LEU A 29 26.11 8.77 0.38
C LEU A 29 25.67 7.36 0.78
N LEU A 30 26.24 6.81 1.86
CA LEU A 30 25.87 5.48 2.36
C LEU A 30 24.43 5.47 2.88
N VAL A 31 24.06 6.45 3.71
CA VAL A 31 22.69 6.59 4.21
C VAL A 31 21.74 6.80 3.04
N GLY A 32 22.06 7.70 2.11
CA GLY A 32 21.26 7.93 0.90
C GLY A 32 21.04 6.68 0.06
N LEU A 33 22.06 5.85 -0.12
CA LEU A 33 21.94 4.58 -0.84
C LEU A 33 21.04 3.59 -0.10
N VAL A 34 21.15 3.51 1.23
CA VAL A 34 20.28 2.69 2.07
C VAL A 34 18.84 3.19 2.03
N THR A 35 18.61 4.51 2.15
CA THR A 35 17.30 5.15 2.06
C THR A 35 16.64 4.87 0.71
N PHE A 36 17.38 5.04 -0.38
CA PHE A 36 16.91 4.77 -1.74
C PHE A 36 16.58 3.28 -1.95
N GLY A 37 17.46 2.38 -1.49
CA GLY A 37 17.21 0.95 -1.50
C GLY A 37 15.95 0.57 -0.72
N ALA A 38 15.79 1.11 0.49
CA ALA A 38 14.60 0.90 1.32
C ALA A 38 13.33 1.43 0.65
N ALA A 39 13.40 2.55 -0.07
CA ALA A 39 12.27 3.10 -0.82
C ALA A 39 11.85 2.16 -1.97
N ILE A 40 12.82 1.60 -2.71
CA ILE A 40 12.54 0.58 -3.74
C ILE A 40 11.90 -0.66 -3.11
N VAL A 41 12.45 -1.17 -2.00
CA VAL A 41 11.90 -2.33 -1.32
C VAL A 41 10.49 -2.05 -0.80
N THR A 42 10.22 -0.86 -0.27
CA THR A 42 8.90 -0.42 0.19
C THR A 42 7.83 -0.59 -0.89
N VAL A 43 8.09 -0.09 -2.11
CA VAL A 43 7.09 -0.11 -3.20
C VAL A 43 7.04 -1.44 -3.97
N THR A 44 8.11 -2.24 -3.91
CA THR A 44 8.17 -3.56 -4.58
C THR A 44 7.69 -4.70 -3.69
N THR A 45 7.67 -4.49 -2.37
CA THR A 45 7.23 -5.48 -1.40
C THR A 45 5.73 -5.74 -1.53
N ARG A 46 5.36 -7.01 -1.66
CA ARG A 46 3.96 -7.44 -1.82
C ARG A 46 3.19 -7.56 -0.50
N GLN A 47 3.89 -7.62 0.63
CA GLN A 47 3.27 -7.70 1.96
C GLN A 47 3.17 -6.31 2.56
N LEU A 48 1.94 -5.81 2.78
CA LEU A 48 1.70 -4.43 3.20
C LEU A 48 2.42 -4.05 4.50
N VAL A 49 2.46 -4.96 5.47
CA VAL A 49 3.16 -4.71 6.75
C VAL A 49 4.67 -4.56 6.55
N HIS A 50 5.28 -5.41 5.73
CA HIS A 50 6.71 -5.30 5.42
C HIS A 50 7.01 -4.03 4.63
N ALA A 51 6.15 -3.68 3.65
CA ALA A 51 6.26 -2.41 2.93
C ALA A 51 6.23 -1.22 3.90
N ALA A 52 5.31 -1.21 4.86
CA ALA A 52 5.22 -0.16 5.87
C ALA A 52 6.43 -0.13 6.83
N LEU A 53 7.05 -1.26 7.16
CA LEU A 53 8.30 -1.30 7.94
C LEU A 53 9.49 -0.76 7.14
N TRP A 54 9.60 -1.09 5.85
CA TRP A 54 10.62 -0.49 4.98
C TRP A 54 10.42 1.02 4.80
N LEU A 55 9.18 1.50 4.83
CA LEU A 55 8.88 2.93 4.84
C LEU A 55 9.44 3.62 6.10
N VAL A 56 9.40 2.97 7.27
CA VAL A 56 10.07 3.49 8.48
C VAL A 56 11.57 3.67 8.25
N VAL A 57 12.22 2.70 7.61
CA VAL A 57 13.65 2.76 7.29
C VAL A 57 13.93 3.93 6.33
N THR A 58 13.10 4.13 5.30
CA THR A 58 13.22 5.26 4.38
C THR A 58 13.06 6.60 5.10
N LEU A 59 12.01 6.78 5.90
CA LEU A 59 11.74 8.05 6.57
C LEU A 59 12.73 8.34 7.70
N GLY A 60 13.25 7.29 8.36
CA GLY A 60 14.35 7.40 9.32
C GLY A 60 15.68 7.74 8.65
N GLY A 61 15.97 7.15 7.49
CA GLY A 61 17.13 7.50 6.66
C GLY A 61 17.12 8.97 6.23
N LEU A 62 15.96 9.48 5.78
CA LEU A 62 15.77 10.91 5.49
C LEU A 62 16.02 11.79 6.72
N ALA A 63 15.62 11.37 7.93
CA ALA A 63 15.91 12.13 9.14
C ALA A 63 17.42 12.22 9.42
N VAL A 64 18.17 11.13 9.16
CA VAL A 64 19.63 11.13 9.26
C VAL A 64 20.25 12.04 8.20
N GLU A 65 19.76 12.00 6.95
CA GLU A 65 20.21 12.91 5.89
C GLU A 65 19.97 14.38 6.26
N TYR A 66 18.82 14.72 6.86
CA TYR A 66 18.58 16.08 7.36
C TYR A 66 19.56 16.50 8.46
N LEU A 67 19.95 15.61 9.38
CA LEU A 67 21.00 15.89 10.37
C LEU A 67 22.35 16.13 9.71
N LEU A 68 22.72 15.32 8.72
CA LEU A 68 23.96 15.47 7.96
C LEU A 68 23.99 16.78 7.16
N LEU A 69 22.82 17.26 6.73
CA LEU A 69 22.62 18.56 6.07
C LEU A 69 22.45 19.73 7.06
N THR A 70 22.71 19.52 8.36
CA THR A 70 22.59 20.54 9.43
C THR A 70 21.16 21.07 9.66
N ALA A 71 20.14 20.38 9.14
CA ALA A 71 18.73 20.72 9.31
C ALA A 71 18.12 20.02 10.54
N GLU A 72 18.63 20.34 11.74
CA GLU A 72 18.28 19.64 12.99
C GLU A 72 16.79 19.69 13.31
N PHE A 73 16.17 20.88 13.25
CA PHE A 73 14.75 21.03 13.54
C PHE A 73 13.89 20.15 12.63
N ILE A 74 14.20 20.12 11.33
CA ILE A 74 13.46 19.33 10.34
C ILE A 74 13.68 17.83 10.58
N ALA A 75 14.89 17.40 10.95
CA ALA A 75 15.15 16.02 11.31
C ALA A 75 14.29 15.53 12.49
N TRP A 76 14.18 16.34 13.55
CA TRP A 76 13.32 15.98 14.69
C TRP A 76 11.84 15.95 14.33
N VAL A 77 11.37 16.93 13.56
CA VAL A 77 10.00 16.93 13.03
C VAL A 77 9.73 15.69 12.16
N GLN A 78 10.71 15.27 11.36
CA GLN A 78 10.64 14.07 10.53
C GLN A 78 10.39 12.82 11.38
N VAL A 79 11.16 12.65 12.46
CA VAL A 79 11.00 11.51 13.37
C VAL A 79 9.66 11.59 14.11
N LEU A 80 9.29 12.74 14.67
CA LEU A 80 8.09 12.88 15.51
C LEU A 80 6.80 12.69 14.71
N ILE A 81 6.70 13.32 13.54
CA ILE A 81 5.46 13.33 12.75
C ILE A 81 5.41 12.12 11.83
N TYR A 82 6.42 11.92 10.98
CA TYR A 82 6.33 10.89 9.96
C TYR A 82 6.55 9.50 10.54
N VAL A 83 7.65 9.28 11.26
CA VAL A 83 7.92 7.98 11.87
C VAL A 83 7.00 7.74 13.07
N GLY A 84 6.86 8.72 13.96
CA GLY A 84 6.15 8.57 15.23
C GLY A 84 4.63 8.56 15.12
N SER A 85 4.04 9.34 14.20
CA SER A 85 2.58 9.49 14.12
C SER A 85 1.99 8.88 12.84
N VAL A 86 2.48 9.29 11.67
CA VAL A 86 1.89 8.91 10.37
C VAL A 86 2.08 7.42 10.10
N VAL A 87 3.32 6.92 10.18
CA VAL A 87 3.59 5.50 9.90
C VAL A 87 2.98 4.60 10.97
N VAL A 88 3.02 5.00 12.24
CA VAL A 88 2.36 4.25 13.32
C VAL A 88 0.86 4.16 13.09
N LEU A 89 0.18 5.26 12.75
CA LEU A 89 -1.25 5.25 12.41
C LEU A 89 -1.55 4.39 11.18
N LEU A 90 -0.69 4.45 10.16
CA LEU A 90 -0.79 3.61 8.97
C LEU A 90 -0.65 2.12 9.33
N LEU A 91 0.33 1.74 10.15
CA LEU A 91 0.51 0.37 10.62
C LEU A 91 -0.70 -0.11 11.43
N PHE A 92 -1.21 0.70 12.35
CA PHE A 92 -2.44 0.37 13.08
C PHE A 92 -3.64 0.17 12.15
N GLY A 93 -3.83 1.06 11.18
CA GLY A 93 -4.89 0.95 10.18
C GLY A 93 -4.77 -0.30 9.31
N LEU A 94 -3.57 -0.63 8.84
CA LEU A 94 -3.28 -1.84 8.06
C LEU A 94 -3.53 -3.12 8.87
N MET A 95 -3.15 -3.13 10.14
CA MET A 95 -3.35 -4.29 11.01
C MET A 95 -4.84 -4.50 11.35
N LEU A 96 -5.60 -3.44 11.58
CA LEU A 96 -7.03 -3.52 11.87
C LEU A 96 -7.87 -3.96 10.67
N THR A 97 -7.44 -3.65 9.44
CA THR A 97 -8.19 -3.93 8.22
C THR A 97 -8.03 -5.35 7.68
N LYS A 98 -7.38 -6.25 8.43
CA LYS A 98 -6.98 -7.60 7.95
C LYS A 98 -6.33 -7.53 6.56
N ALA A 99 -5.40 -6.59 6.38
CA ALA A 99 -4.68 -6.43 5.12
C ALA A 99 -4.22 -7.81 4.60
N PRO A 100 -4.51 -8.19 3.34
CA PRO A 100 -4.20 -9.51 2.82
C PRO A 100 -2.76 -9.93 3.13
N ILE A 101 -2.61 -10.99 3.95
CA ILE A 101 -1.31 -11.58 4.25
C ILE A 101 -0.96 -12.50 3.06
N GLY A 102 -0.65 -11.92 1.91
CA GLY A 102 -0.40 -12.68 0.68
C GLY A 102 -0.43 -11.84 -0.60
N ARG A 103 -0.23 -12.49 -1.76
CA ARG A 103 -0.39 -11.84 -3.07
C ARG A 103 -1.86 -11.44 -3.22
N SER A 104 -2.14 -10.14 -3.35
CA SER A 104 -3.45 -9.66 -3.78
C SER A 104 -3.48 -9.69 -5.32
N PRO A 105 -4.28 -10.56 -5.96
CA PRO A 105 -4.40 -10.59 -7.43
C PRO A 105 -4.95 -9.27 -8.00
N ASP A 106 -5.76 -8.56 -7.21
CA ASP A 106 -6.38 -7.28 -7.59
C ASP A 106 -5.41 -6.09 -7.53
N ALA A 107 -4.22 -6.25 -6.94
CA ALA A 107 -3.22 -5.17 -6.86
C ALA A 107 -2.28 -5.13 -8.08
N ASP A 108 -2.28 -6.16 -8.93
CA ASP A 108 -1.37 -6.25 -10.07
C ASP A 108 -2.10 -5.82 -11.36
N SER A 109 -1.83 -4.60 -11.81
CA SER A 109 -2.33 -4.12 -13.10
C SER A 109 -1.47 -4.69 -14.23
N GLY A 110 -2.06 -5.21 -15.31
CA GLY A 110 -1.33 -5.64 -16.51
C GLY A 110 -0.51 -4.53 -17.18
N ASN A 111 -0.67 -3.26 -16.76
CA ASN A 111 -0.04 -2.09 -17.36
C ASN A 111 1.35 -1.76 -16.76
N ARG A 112 2.04 -2.73 -16.14
CA ARG A 112 3.32 -2.52 -15.43
C ARG A 112 4.40 -1.87 -16.31
N TRP A 113 4.44 -2.23 -17.59
CA TRP A 113 5.40 -1.66 -18.55
C TRP A 113 5.13 -0.19 -18.82
N ALA A 114 3.87 0.21 -19.02
CA ALA A 114 3.54 1.61 -19.19
C ALA A 114 3.81 2.41 -17.90
N ALA A 115 3.47 1.85 -16.73
CA ALA A 115 3.79 2.47 -15.45
C ALA A 115 5.31 2.64 -15.24
N LEU A 116 6.11 1.64 -15.62
CA LEU A 116 7.57 1.71 -15.58
C LEU A 116 8.11 2.78 -16.53
N THR A 117 7.60 2.84 -17.76
CA THR A 117 8.01 3.87 -18.74
C THR A 117 7.73 5.26 -18.21
N VAL A 118 6.54 5.50 -17.62
CA VAL A 118 6.20 6.78 -17.02
C VAL A 118 7.11 7.08 -15.82
N ALA A 119 7.33 6.12 -14.92
CA ALA A 119 8.21 6.31 -13.77
C ALA A 119 9.65 6.67 -14.17
N VAL A 120 10.22 5.97 -15.16
CA VAL A 120 11.57 6.23 -15.67
C VAL A 120 11.62 7.56 -16.39
N ALA A 121 10.64 7.87 -17.25
CA ALA A 121 10.57 9.16 -17.93
C ALA A 121 10.48 10.33 -16.95
N SER A 122 9.65 10.20 -15.90
CA SER A 122 9.55 11.19 -14.82
C SER A 122 10.85 11.32 -14.03
N ALA A 123 11.51 10.20 -13.69
CA ALA A 123 12.79 10.24 -12.98
C ALA A 123 13.88 10.93 -13.81
N VAL A 124 14.00 10.59 -15.10
CA VAL A 124 14.96 11.23 -16.02
C VAL A 124 14.65 12.71 -16.18
N ALA A 125 13.38 13.08 -16.35
CA ALA A 125 12.96 14.48 -16.45
C ALA A 125 13.30 15.26 -15.17
N LEU A 126 13.06 14.69 -13.99
CA LEU A 126 13.41 15.31 -12.70
C LEU A 126 14.91 15.49 -12.55
N VAL A 127 15.71 14.46 -12.84
CA VAL A 127 17.18 14.55 -12.80
C VAL A 127 17.67 15.61 -13.79
N TRP A 128 17.13 15.64 -15.01
CA TRP A 128 17.51 16.63 -16.02
C TRP A 128 17.19 18.05 -15.55
N VAL A 129 15.99 18.31 -15.02
CA VAL A 129 15.59 19.63 -14.50
C VAL A 129 16.46 20.05 -13.31
N VAL A 130 16.75 19.15 -12.37
CA VAL A 130 17.61 19.45 -11.22
C VAL A 130 19.04 19.77 -11.69
N VAL A 131 19.62 18.95 -12.57
CA VAL A 131 20.97 19.22 -13.10
C VAL A 131 20.99 20.54 -13.89
N ASP A 132 19.99 20.80 -14.73
CA ASP A 132 19.89 22.04 -15.51
C ASP A 132 19.75 23.28 -14.63
N ALA A 133 18.95 23.20 -13.57
CA ALA A 133 18.72 24.30 -12.62
C ALA A 133 19.97 24.61 -11.77
N PHE A 134 20.68 23.57 -11.31
CA PHE A 134 21.78 23.74 -10.36
C PHE A 134 23.18 23.77 -11.01
N ARG A 135 23.34 23.43 -12.30
CA ARG A 135 24.68 23.38 -12.95
C ARG A 135 25.49 24.68 -12.88
N ALA A 136 24.83 25.83 -12.77
CA ALA A 136 25.45 27.15 -12.77
C ALA A 136 25.36 27.84 -11.39
N THR A 137 24.80 27.15 -10.39
CA THR A 137 24.59 27.71 -9.06
C THR A 137 25.84 27.49 -8.21
N TRP A 138 26.39 28.58 -7.68
CA TRP A 138 27.43 28.53 -6.66
C TRP A 138 26.76 28.64 -5.29
N ILE A 139 26.88 27.59 -4.48
CA ILE A 139 26.36 27.59 -3.11
C ILE A 139 27.45 28.20 -2.22
N ASP A 140 27.09 29.29 -1.54
CA ASP A 140 27.95 29.88 -0.52
C ASP A 140 27.85 29.03 0.76
N LEU A 141 28.95 28.38 1.12
CA LEU A 141 29.05 27.51 2.30
C LEU A 141 29.49 28.27 3.55
N ASP A 142 29.84 29.55 3.43
CA ASP A 142 30.32 30.39 4.53
C ASP A 142 29.18 31.14 5.26
N GLY A 143 27.94 30.98 4.80
CA GLY A 143 26.76 31.55 5.43
C GLY A 143 26.38 30.89 6.76
N PRO A 144 25.54 31.54 7.60
CA PRO A 144 25.02 30.93 8.82
C PRO A 144 24.32 29.61 8.50
N ALA A 145 24.56 28.57 9.32
CA ALA A 145 23.97 27.25 9.13
C ALA A 145 22.44 27.35 8.95
N ALA A 146 21.99 27.13 7.71
CA ALA A 146 20.59 27.17 7.32
C ALA A 146 19.91 25.92 7.90
N GLY A 147 19.28 26.08 9.07
CA GLY A 147 18.66 24.94 9.77
C GLY A 147 18.42 25.13 11.26
N SER A 148 18.82 26.27 11.84
CA SER A 148 18.59 26.52 13.26
C SER A 148 17.10 26.64 13.59
N THR A 149 16.72 26.13 14.77
CA THR A 149 15.36 26.23 15.30
C THR A 149 14.91 27.68 15.45
N GLU A 150 15.84 28.56 15.86
CA GLU A 150 15.57 30.00 16.00
C GLU A 150 15.25 30.65 14.65
N ALA A 151 16.06 30.41 13.62
CA ALA A 151 15.84 30.99 12.29
C ALA A 151 14.54 30.46 11.67
N THR A 152 14.25 29.17 11.85
CA THR A 152 13.01 28.56 11.38
C THR A 152 11.79 29.15 12.09
N GLY A 153 11.85 29.30 13.41
CA GLY A 153 10.79 29.91 14.21
C GLY A 153 10.54 31.37 13.85
N ALA A 154 11.60 32.17 13.71
CA ALA A 154 11.49 33.57 13.29
C ALA A 154 10.83 33.68 11.91
N SER A 155 11.28 32.88 10.93
CA SER A 155 10.68 32.89 9.59
C SER A 155 9.22 32.45 9.60
N LEU A 156 8.86 31.43 10.39
CA LEU A 156 7.49 30.92 10.49
C LEU A 156 6.50 31.98 10.98
N PHE A 157 6.88 32.72 12.04
CA PHE A 157 6.01 33.72 12.67
C PHE A 157 6.16 35.15 12.14
N GLN A 158 7.15 35.43 11.30
CA GLN A 158 7.31 36.76 10.70
C GLN A 158 6.94 36.77 9.22
N ASN A 159 7.43 35.80 8.44
CA ASN A 159 7.24 35.76 6.99
C ASN A 159 6.09 34.83 6.57
N TRP A 160 5.84 33.76 7.34
CA TRP A 160 4.91 32.68 6.98
C TRP A 160 3.65 32.62 7.87
N VAL A 161 3.21 33.75 8.42
CA VAL A 161 2.05 33.82 9.32
C VAL A 161 0.76 33.32 8.65
N LEU A 162 0.49 33.75 7.41
CA LEU A 162 -0.74 33.37 6.70
C LEU A 162 -0.79 31.86 6.42
N PRO A 163 0.29 31.21 5.90
CA PRO A 163 0.31 29.75 5.77
C PRO A 163 0.23 29.01 7.11
N PHE A 164 0.83 29.53 8.17
CA PHE A 164 0.72 28.96 9.51
C PHE A 164 -0.74 28.95 10.01
N GLU A 165 -1.45 30.07 9.85
CA GLU A 165 -2.86 30.17 10.21
C GLU A 165 -3.73 29.22 9.39
N ALA A 166 -3.50 29.16 8.06
CA ALA A 166 -4.20 28.23 7.18
C ALA A 166 -3.98 26.75 7.58
N LEU A 167 -2.75 26.37 7.95
CA LEU A 167 -2.45 25.04 8.46
C LEU A 167 -3.16 24.75 9.79
N SER A 168 -3.29 25.74 10.69
CA SER A 168 -4.02 25.54 11.95
C SER A 168 -5.51 25.23 11.72
N VAL A 169 -6.15 25.94 10.78
CA VAL A 169 -7.55 25.70 10.40
C VAL A 169 -7.68 24.35 9.67
N LEU A 170 -6.71 24.00 8.82
CA LEU A 170 -6.67 22.70 8.14
C LEU A 170 -6.59 21.55 9.15
N LEU A 171 -5.73 21.66 10.17
CA LEU A 171 -5.59 20.64 11.22
C LEU A 171 -6.87 20.53 12.07
N LEU A 172 -7.50 21.65 12.40
CA LEU A 172 -8.80 21.65 13.07
C LEU A 172 -9.87 20.95 12.23
N ALA A 173 -9.94 21.27 10.94
CA ALA A 173 -10.89 20.65 10.01
C ALA A 173 -10.62 19.14 9.86
N ALA A 174 -9.36 18.72 9.78
CA ALA A 174 -8.97 17.31 9.72
C ALA A 174 -9.39 16.55 10.98
N LEU A 175 -9.19 17.12 12.18
CA LEU A 175 -9.61 16.53 13.44
C LEU A 175 -11.14 16.36 13.50
N VAL A 176 -11.89 17.41 13.17
CA VAL A 176 -13.36 17.36 13.13
C VAL A 176 -13.84 16.32 12.11
N GLY A 177 -13.23 16.30 10.91
CA GLY A 177 -13.53 15.34 9.86
C GLY A 177 -13.31 13.89 10.30
N ALA A 178 -12.17 13.60 10.95
CA ALA A 178 -11.87 12.28 11.48
C ALA A 178 -12.89 11.82 12.55
N ILE A 179 -13.27 12.72 13.47
CA ILE A 179 -14.25 12.42 14.53
C ILE A 179 -15.65 12.15 13.94
N VAL A 180 -16.10 12.97 12.99
CA VAL A 180 -17.41 12.80 12.36
C VAL A 180 -17.47 11.48 11.58
N LEU A 181 -16.43 11.18 10.80
CA LEU A 181 -16.34 9.93 10.04
C LEU A 181 -16.35 8.70 10.95
N SER A 182 -15.56 8.72 12.03
CA SER A 182 -15.50 7.64 13.01
C SER A 182 -16.84 7.40 13.71
N ARG A 183 -17.60 8.45 14.03
CA ARG A 183 -18.92 8.32 14.67
C ARG A 183 -19.98 7.79 13.71
N LYS A 184 -20.00 8.23 12.45
CA LYS A 184 -20.99 7.77 11.44
C LYS A 184 -20.90 6.26 11.22
N ALA A 185 -19.67 5.74 11.11
CA ALA A 185 -19.43 4.30 10.92
C ALA A 185 -20.06 3.44 12.04
N LYS A 186 -20.06 3.93 13.28
CA LYS A 186 -20.67 3.23 14.43
C LYS A 186 -22.22 3.26 14.41
N ALA A 187 -22.82 4.33 13.89
CA ALA A 187 -24.27 4.48 13.84
C ALA A 187 -24.93 3.58 12.77
N GLU A 188 -24.26 3.39 11.62
CA GLU A 188 -24.75 2.51 10.55
C GLU A 188 -24.70 1.03 10.94
N SER A 189 -23.67 0.61 11.68
CA SER A 189 -23.54 -0.78 12.16
C SER A 189 -24.55 -1.17 13.24
N SER A 190 -25.27 -0.21 13.82
CA SER A 190 -26.21 -0.43 14.94
C SER A 190 -27.69 -0.26 14.58
N SER A 191 -28.01 0.01 13.30
CA SER A 191 -29.39 0.08 12.82
C SER A 191 -29.93 -1.33 12.48
N PRO A 192 -31.07 -1.77 13.04
CA PRO A 192 -31.67 -3.06 12.70
C PRO A 192 -32.01 -3.13 11.20
N PRO A 193 -31.89 -4.30 10.54
CA PRO A 193 -32.28 -4.45 9.14
C PRO A 193 -33.77 -4.12 9.01
N VAL A 194 -34.06 -2.97 8.41
CA VAL A 194 -35.43 -2.51 8.12
C VAL A 194 -35.95 -3.33 6.93
N ASN A 195 -36.27 -4.60 7.14
CA ASN A 195 -37.06 -5.46 6.25
C ASN A 195 -37.47 -6.76 6.96
N SER A 196 -38.28 -6.62 8.00
CA SER A 196 -39.19 -7.68 8.45
C SER A 196 -40.60 -7.10 8.44
N ARG A 197 -41.19 -6.91 7.25
CA ARG A 197 -42.65 -6.76 7.19
C ARG A 197 -43.24 -8.07 7.73
N PRO A 198 -44.10 -8.06 8.77
CA PRO A 198 -44.95 -9.20 9.03
C PRO A 198 -45.79 -9.38 7.77
N ALA A 199 -45.78 -10.57 7.19
CA ALA A 199 -46.79 -10.93 6.20
C ALA A 199 -48.16 -10.69 6.86
N THR A 200 -48.86 -9.66 6.40
CA THR A 200 -50.25 -9.39 6.74
C THR A 200 -51.10 -10.52 6.17
N GLY A 201 -51.17 -11.62 6.92
CA GLY A 201 -52.08 -12.72 6.70
C GLY A 201 -53.11 -12.72 7.81
N SER A 202 -54.29 -12.15 7.53
CA SER A 202 -55.64 -12.57 7.99
C SER A 202 -56.58 -11.36 8.12
N SER A 203 -57.42 -11.18 7.10
CA SER A 203 -58.72 -10.52 7.27
C SER A 203 -59.61 -11.38 8.19
N PRO A 204 -60.38 -10.79 9.13
CA PRO A 204 -61.37 -11.52 9.89
C PRO A 204 -62.72 -11.51 9.14
N SER A 205 -63.17 -12.68 8.67
CA SER A 205 -64.57 -12.90 8.29
C SER A 205 -65.18 -13.86 9.30
N ALA A 206 -66.17 -13.36 10.05
CA ALA A 206 -66.97 -14.10 11.02
C ALA A 206 -68.15 -14.84 10.31
N PRO A 207 -69.10 -15.50 11.01
CA PRO A 207 -69.14 -16.96 11.09
C PRO A 207 -70.47 -17.63 10.63
N ASN A 208 -70.40 -18.95 10.37
CA ASN A 208 -71.45 -19.98 10.57
C ASN A 208 -72.72 -19.99 9.69
N SER A 209 -73.01 -21.12 9.01
CA SER A 209 -74.28 -21.88 9.18
C SER A 209 -74.31 -23.22 8.40
N ARG A 210 -74.26 -24.33 9.16
CA ARG A 210 -75.07 -25.58 9.12
C ARG A 210 -75.63 -26.17 7.79
N ASN A 211 -75.36 -27.49 7.63
CA ASN A 211 -76.24 -28.64 7.24
C ASN A 211 -77.05 -28.56 5.90
N HIS A 212 -77.24 -29.57 5.02
CA HIS A 212 -77.22 -31.05 5.04
C HIS A 212 -77.39 -31.60 3.55
N PRO A 213 -77.72 -32.89 3.23
CA PRO A 213 -76.81 -33.80 2.50
C PRO A 213 -77.38 -34.50 1.21
N ILE A 214 -76.58 -35.42 0.63
CA ILE A 214 -76.86 -36.56 -0.31
C ILE A 214 -77.63 -36.30 -1.64
N GLY A 215 -77.01 -36.66 -2.78
CA GLY A 215 -77.77 -37.05 -3.98
C GLY A 215 -77.06 -37.14 -5.35
N ARG A 216 -76.53 -38.33 -5.67
CA ARG A 216 -76.76 -39.12 -6.91
C ARG A 216 -76.38 -38.60 -8.33
N ASN A 217 -75.51 -39.40 -8.97
CA ASN A 217 -75.43 -39.86 -10.38
C ASN A 217 -74.94 -38.99 -11.56
N MET A 218 -73.92 -39.57 -12.21
CA MET A 218 -73.68 -39.82 -13.65
C MET A 218 -73.55 -38.66 -14.65
N SER A 219 -72.38 -38.60 -15.29
CA SER A 219 -72.25 -38.49 -16.75
C SER A 219 -70.93 -39.12 -17.20
N ILE A 220 -71.05 -40.08 -18.10
CA ILE A 220 -69.99 -40.85 -18.76
C ILE A 220 -69.29 -39.95 -19.78
N GLU A 221 -67.96 -39.92 -19.80
CA GLU A 221 -67.24 -39.58 -21.04
C GLU A 221 -66.06 -40.52 -21.30
N ARG A 222 -65.95 -40.85 -22.58
CA ARG A 222 -65.42 -42.08 -23.19
C ARG A 222 -63.90 -42.03 -23.42
N THR A 223 -63.24 -43.12 -23.05
CA THR A 223 -62.22 -43.88 -23.80
C THR A 223 -61.14 -43.15 -24.63
N LYS A 224 -59.87 -43.45 -24.34
CA LYS A 224 -58.92 -44.15 -25.26
C LYS A 224 -57.66 -44.64 -24.48
N PRO A 225 -56.91 -45.64 -25.00
CA PRO A 225 -56.35 -46.72 -24.19
C PRO A 225 -54.84 -46.65 -23.95
N VAL A 226 -54.42 -47.40 -22.93
CA VAL A 226 -53.05 -47.78 -22.56
C VAL A 226 -52.54 -48.87 -23.51
N GLU A 227 -51.30 -48.78 -24.01
CA GLU A 227 -50.28 -49.83 -23.86
C GLU A 227 -48.89 -49.46 -24.42
N PRO A 228 -47.84 -50.18 -23.98
CA PRO A 228 -46.43 -49.76 -23.97
C PRO A 228 -45.60 -50.46 -25.06
N SER A 229 -44.28 -50.31 -24.98
CA SER A 229 -43.17 -51.15 -25.49
C SER A 229 -42.18 -50.45 -26.42
N ALA A 230 -40.90 -50.60 -26.04
CA ALA A 230 -39.68 -50.20 -26.75
C ALA A 230 -39.51 -51.00 -28.06
N PRO A 231 -38.47 -50.76 -28.90
CA PRO A 231 -37.14 -51.31 -28.60
C PRO A 231 -35.92 -50.49 -29.09
N THR A 232 -34.83 -50.67 -28.35
CA THR A 232 -33.42 -50.50 -28.76
C THR A 232 -33.09 -51.42 -29.93
N GLU A 233 -32.38 -50.95 -30.97
CA GLU A 233 -31.60 -51.78 -31.90
C GLU A 233 -30.68 -50.94 -32.84
N PRO A 234 -29.71 -51.51 -33.60
CA PRO A 234 -28.29 -51.59 -33.15
C PRO A 234 -27.23 -51.28 -34.26
N SER A 235 -25.93 -51.42 -33.92
CA SER A 235 -24.79 -51.86 -34.80
C SER A 235 -24.40 -50.98 -36.02
N ALA A 236 -23.16 -50.84 -36.51
CA ALA A 236 -21.83 -51.32 -36.18
C ALA A 236 -20.79 -50.64 -37.11
N SER A 237 -19.56 -50.50 -36.63
CA SER A 237 -18.27 -50.65 -37.33
C SER A 237 -17.17 -50.45 -36.28
N THR A 238 -16.64 -51.50 -35.63
CA THR A 238 -15.47 -52.30 -36.06
C THR A 238 -14.31 -51.37 -36.44
N GLU A 239 -13.22 -51.29 -35.67
CA GLU A 239 -12.14 -52.29 -35.62
C GLU A 239 -11.21 -51.96 -34.41
N ARG A 240 -11.02 -52.88 -33.45
CA ARG A 240 -9.77 -53.65 -33.20
C ARG A 240 -8.47 -52.83 -33.32
N THR A 241 -7.53 -52.85 -32.38
CA THR A 241 -7.04 -53.99 -31.59
C THR A 241 -6.19 -53.48 -30.41
N ALA A 242 -6.29 -54.17 -29.27
CA ALA A 242 -5.44 -54.07 -28.08
C ALA A 242 -4.16 -54.96 -28.24
N PRO A 243 -3.48 -55.42 -27.18
CA PRO A 243 -2.55 -54.72 -26.25
C PRO A 243 -1.22 -55.51 -26.08
N ALA A 244 -0.55 -55.32 -24.93
CA ALA A 244 0.54 -56.12 -24.31
C ALA A 244 1.97 -55.66 -24.67
N ASP A 245 2.71 -55.07 -23.73
CA ASP A 245 3.40 -55.71 -22.59
C ASP A 245 4.52 -56.67 -23.03
N SER A 246 5.76 -56.26 -22.78
CA SER A 246 6.88 -57.15 -22.48
C SER A 246 7.94 -56.33 -21.73
N GLY A 247 8.29 -56.80 -20.53
CA GLY A 247 9.22 -56.13 -19.64
C GLY A 247 10.70 -56.46 -19.84
N THR A 248 11.53 -55.64 -19.19
CA THR A 248 12.71 -56.01 -18.37
C THR A 248 13.99 -56.43 -19.13
N PRO A 249 15.22 -56.31 -18.57
CA PRO A 249 15.88 -55.26 -17.77
C PRO A 249 17.28 -54.84 -18.31
N ALA A 250 17.92 -53.91 -17.59
CA ALA A 250 19.37 -53.76 -17.38
C ALA A 250 20.24 -53.16 -18.50
N GLU A 251 20.91 -52.05 -18.19
CA GLU A 251 22.37 -51.96 -18.38
C GLU A 251 22.99 -50.89 -17.46
N GLN A 252 24.03 -51.30 -16.75
CA GLN A 252 24.98 -50.45 -16.04
C GLN A 252 26.10 -50.06 -17.01
N GLU A 253 26.49 -48.80 -17.07
CA GLU A 253 27.85 -48.29 -17.32
C GLU A 253 27.78 -46.77 -17.14
N GLY A 254 28.63 -46.06 -16.41
CA GLY A 254 30.04 -46.30 -16.10
C GLY A 254 30.83 -45.06 -16.56
N ALA A 255 31.35 -44.30 -15.59
CA ALA A 255 32.49 -43.38 -15.69
C ALA A 255 32.41 -42.13 -16.62
N ARG A 256 32.44 -40.94 -16.02
CA ARG A 256 33.67 -40.12 -15.84
C ARG A 256 33.38 -38.86 -15.01
#